data_AF-A0A1G3CKW0-F1
#
_entry.id   AF-A0A1G3CKW0-F1
#
_cell.length_a   1.000
_cell.length_b   1.000
_cell.length_c   1.000
_cell.angle_alpha   90.00
_cell.angle_beta   90.00
_cell.angle_gamma   90.00
#
_symmetry.space_group_name_H-M   'P 1'
#
loop_
_entity.id
_entity.type
_entity.pdbx_description
1 polymer ?
#
loop_
_entity_poly.entity_id
_entity_poly.type
_entity_poly.pdbx_seq_one_letter_code
_entity_poly.pdbx_strand_id
1 'polypeptide(L)'
;MEKGFLKAKEIAEKYAGVTKNSSFDDIVKSIKTECPQKDISVCETDYISRPIKLFNKESRYIDALKEDRPNVAKKAFELKSSQLGVAAETSGEKACYIIALLDKKAADKSTFERDKENVTKRYLYEKQETFLADWQNDISRHMEIYTKFQ
;
A
#
# COMPACT_ATOMS: atom_id res chain seq x y z
N MET A 1 -3.77 -13.40 18.26
CA MET A 1 -4.16 -11.98 18.13
C MET A 1 -4.32 -11.40 19.53
N GLU A 2 -3.82 -10.19 19.77
CA GLU A 2 -4.00 -9.51 21.07
C GLU A 2 -5.49 -9.19 21.29
N LYS A 3 -5.98 -9.40 22.52
CA LYS A 3 -7.39 -9.18 22.88
C LYS A 3 -7.87 -7.75 22.59
N GLY A 4 -6.97 -6.75 22.70
CA GLY A 4 -7.28 -5.35 22.40
C GLY A 4 -7.54 -5.08 20.92
N PHE A 5 -6.84 -5.78 20.03
CA PHE A 5 -6.99 -5.65 18.58
C PHE A 5 -8.28 -6.28 18.07
N LEU A 6 -8.64 -7.46 18.59
CA LEU A 6 -9.92 -8.12 18.29
C LEU A 6 -11.11 -7.23 18.68
N LYS A 7 -11.10 -6.67 19.89
CA LYS A 7 -12.14 -5.73 20.33
C LYS A 7 -12.21 -4.48 19.45
N ALA A 8 -11.07 -3.92 19.04
CA ALA A 8 -11.05 -2.76 18.15
C ALA A 8 -11.67 -3.08 16.78
N LYS A 9 -11.40 -4.28 16.25
CA LYS A 9 -11.98 -4.76 15.00
C LYS A 9 -13.50 -4.93 15.11
N GLU A 10 -13.99 -5.56 16.17
CA GLU A 10 -15.44 -5.75 16.41
C GLU A 10 -16.17 -4.40 16.50
N ILE A 11 -15.59 -3.42 17.20
CA ILE A 11 -16.14 -2.07 17.30
C ILE A 11 -16.17 -1.41 15.92
N ALA A 12 -15.08 -1.48 15.16
CA ALA A 12 -15.03 -0.88 13.83
C ALA A 12 -16.07 -1.50 12.88
N GLU A 13 -16.23 -2.82 12.90
CA GLU A 13 -17.23 -3.55 12.11
C GLU A 13 -18.66 -3.19 12.53
N LYS A 14 -18.93 -3.06 13.83
CA LYS A 14 -20.22 -2.60 14.36
C LYS A 14 -20.60 -1.24 13.77
N TYR A 15 -19.70 -0.26 13.80
CA TYR A 15 -20.01 1.10 13.33
C TYR A 15 -20.01 1.24 11.80
N ALA A 16 -19.20 0.45 11.08
CA ALA A 16 -19.24 0.43 9.62
C ALA A 16 -20.49 -0.30 9.06
N GLY A 17 -21.06 -1.24 9.81
CA GLY A 17 -22.28 -1.98 9.43
C GLY A 17 -23.58 -1.21 9.67
N VAL A 18 -23.59 -0.16 10.51
CA VAL A 18 -24.76 0.71 10.75
C VAL A 18 -24.88 1.72 9.60
N THR A 19 -25.11 1.17 8.41
CA THR A 19 -25.40 1.92 7.20
C THR A 19 -26.88 2.28 7.20
N LYS A 20 -27.21 3.49 7.67
CA LYS A 20 -28.25 4.39 7.14
C LYS A 20 -28.35 5.66 8.02
N ASN A 21 -27.71 6.73 7.56
CA ASN A 21 -27.93 8.15 7.92
C ASN A 21 -27.12 8.81 9.05
N SER A 22 -26.21 8.12 9.74
CA SER A 22 -25.30 8.80 10.68
C SER A 22 -24.09 9.40 9.95
N SER A 23 -23.77 10.67 10.22
CA SER A 23 -22.57 11.31 9.67
C SER A 23 -21.29 10.68 10.24
N PHE A 24 -20.16 10.83 9.55
CA PHE A 24 -18.87 10.33 10.05
C PHE A 24 -18.52 10.91 11.44
N ASP A 25 -18.85 12.19 11.66
CA ASP A 25 -18.65 12.86 12.94
C ASP A 25 -19.50 12.25 14.07
N ASP A 26 -20.73 11.83 13.77
CA ASP A 26 -21.60 11.18 14.75
C ASP A 26 -21.07 9.80 15.15
N ILE A 27 -20.46 9.09 14.19
CA ILE A 27 -19.78 7.81 14.45
C ILE A 27 -18.57 8.05 15.35
N VAL A 28 -17.75 9.05 15.06
CA VAL A 28 -16.59 9.42 15.90
C VAL A 28 -17.03 9.76 17.33
N LYS A 29 -18.09 10.56 17.50
CA LYS A 29 -18.65 10.89 18.83
C LYS A 29 -19.15 9.65 19.56
N SER A 30 -19.84 8.75 18.86
CA SER A 30 -20.35 7.50 19.44
C SER A 30 -19.23 6.59 19.93
N ILE A 31 -18.17 6.43 19.13
CA ILE A 31 -17.00 5.63 19.52
C ILE A 31 -16.26 6.26 20.69
N LYS A 32 -16.07 7.60 20.70
CA LYS A 32 -15.46 8.31 21.85
C LYS A 32 -16.24 8.10 23.14
N THR A 33 -17.57 8.02 23.06
CA THR A 33 -18.44 7.76 24.21
C THR A 33 -18.34 6.31 24.70
N GLU A 34 -18.27 5.34 23.77
CA GLU A 34 -18.12 3.91 24.09
C GLU A 34 -16.69 3.55 24.56
N CYS A 35 -15.67 4.29 24.10
CA CYS A 35 -14.25 4.05 24.39
C CYS A 35 -13.52 5.33 24.88
N PRO A 36 -13.88 5.86 26.07
CA PRO A 36 -13.31 7.13 26.58
C PRO A 36 -11.82 7.04 26.97
N GLN A 37 -11.27 5.84 27.09
CA GLN A 37 -9.89 5.59 27.53
C GLN A 37 -8.87 5.54 26.38
N LYS A 38 -9.31 5.55 25.13
CA LYS A 38 -8.42 5.40 23.96
C LYS A 38 -8.39 6.69 23.16
N ASP A 39 -7.19 7.13 22.82
CA ASP A 39 -6.99 8.25 21.92
C ASP A 39 -7.33 7.80 20.49
N ILE A 40 -8.36 8.42 19.91
CA ILE A 40 -8.83 8.11 18.56
C ILE A 40 -8.33 9.21 17.64
N SER A 41 -7.31 8.90 16.84
CA SER A 41 -6.82 9.81 15.80
C SER A 41 -7.83 9.87 14.66
N VAL A 42 -8.30 11.08 14.35
CA VAL A 42 -9.13 11.37 13.18
C VAL A 42 -8.31 12.23 12.25
N CYS A 43 -8.11 11.77 11.03
CA CYS A 43 -7.37 12.50 10.01
C CYS A 43 -8.01 12.30 8.64
N GLU A 44 -7.95 13.35 7.83
CA GLU A 44 -8.20 13.31 6.40
C GLU A 44 -6.84 13.13 5.70
N THR A 45 -6.79 12.31 4.66
CA THR A 45 -5.55 12.06 3.92
C THR A 45 -5.86 11.86 2.45
N ASP A 46 -4.98 12.41 1.62
CA ASP A 46 -4.94 12.12 0.19
C ASP A 46 -4.09 10.88 -0.08
N TYR A 47 -4.44 10.16 -1.14
CA TYR A 47 -3.70 9.03 -1.67
C TYR A 47 -2.87 9.44 -2.88
N ILE A 48 -2.03 10.48 -2.80
CA ILE A 48 -1.30 10.96 -3.98
C ILE A 48 0.10 11.48 -3.62
N SER A 49 1.02 10.55 -3.45
CA SER A 49 2.03 10.37 -4.50
C SER A 49 2.49 8.92 -4.48
N ARG A 50 2.36 8.19 -5.60
CA ARG A 50 3.30 7.08 -5.78
C ARG A 50 4.68 7.72 -5.70
N PRO A 51 5.63 7.15 -4.94
CA PRO A 51 7.00 7.63 -4.95
C PRO A 51 7.47 7.84 -6.39
N ILE A 52 7.64 9.10 -6.79
CA ILE A 52 8.17 9.45 -8.13
C ILE A 52 9.54 8.79 -8.31
N LYS A 53 10.21 8.52 -7.19
CA LYS A 53 11.39 7.68 -7.10
C LYS A 53 10.95 6.30 -6.59
N LEU A 54 10.85 5.33 -7.49
CA LEU A 54 10.69 3.89 -7.19
C LEU A 54 11.69 3.35 -6.12
N PHE A 55 12.68 4.16 -5.73
CA PHE A 55 13.77 3.82 -4.82
C PHE A 55 13.92 4.78 -3.62
N ASN A 56 13.01 5.74 -3.43
CA ASN A 56 13.05 6.54 -2.20
C ASN A 56 12.29 5.82 -1.07
N LYS A 57 13.03 5.18 -0.17
CA LYS A 57 12.48 4.50 1.02
C LYS A 57 11.71 5.44 1.96
N GLU A 58 11.89 6.74 1.83
CA GLU A 58 11.21 7.75 2.65
C GLU A 58 9.87 8.20 2.04
N SER A 59 9.61 7.86 0.78
CA SER A 59 8.36 8.24 0.12
C SER A 59 7.26 7.27 0.53
N ARG A 60 6.27 7.79 1.26
CA ARG A 60 5.07 7.06 1.68
C ARG A 60 3.92 7.37 0.74
N TYR A 61 2.96 6.47 0.64
CA TYR A 61 1.75 6.70 -0.17
C TYR A 61 0.55 7.16 0.67
N ILE A 62 0.71 7.27 2.00
CA ILE A 62 -0.25 7.89 2.93
C ILE A 62 0.52 8.87 3.82
N ASP A 63 0.29 10.16 3.64
CA ASP A 63 1.06 11.19 4.37
C ASP A 63 0.61 11.34 5.83
N ALA A 64 -0.67 11.14 6.11
CA ALA A 64 -1.21 11.25 7.48
C ALA A 64 -0.74 10.12 8.42
N LEU A 65 -0.18 9.03 7.87
CA LEU A 65 0.26 7.88 8.64
C LEU A 65 1.80 7.81 8.67
N LYS A 66 2.35 7.42 9.82
CA LYS A 66 3.80 7.26 10.02
C LYS A 66 4.40 6.10 9.20
N GLU A 67 3.55 5.20 8.71
CA GLU A 67 3.94 3.97 8.01
C GLU A 67 2.92 3.66 6.91
N ASP A 68 3.40 3.00 5.86
CA ASP A 68 2.58 2.51 4.75
C ASP A 68 1.61 1.42 5.24
N ARG A 69 0.31 1.65 5.03
CA ARG A 69 -0.78 0.74 5.46
C ARG A 69 -1.50 0.13 4.24
N PRO A 70 -1.04 -1.02 3.71
CA PRO A 70 -1.52 -1.55 2.44
C PRO A 70 -2.98 -2.05 2.49
N ASN A 71 -3.44 -2.56 3.63
CA ASN A 71 -4.83 -2.96 3.82
C ASN A 71 -5.76 -1.75 3.89
N VAL A 72 -5.31 -0.64 4.49
CA VAL A 72 -6.05 0.64 4.48
C VAL A 72 -6.19 1.15 3.05
N ALA A 73 -5.10 1.19 2.30
CA ALA A 73 -5.11 1.62 0.90
C ALA A 73 -6.02 0.75 0.05
N LYS A 74 -5.83 -0.57 0.10
CA LYS A 74 -6.65 -1.52 -0.64
C LYS A 74 -8.13 -1.32 -0.34
N LYS A 75 -8.49 -1.19 0.95
CA LYS A 75 -9.88 -1.00 1.34
C LYS A 75 -10.45 0.32 0.86
N ALA A 76 -9.70 1.41 0.98
CA ALA A 76 -10.13 2.73 0.51
C ALA A 76 -10.46 2.73 -0.99
N PHE A 77 -9.65 2.06 -1.82
CA PHE A 77 -9.90 1.96 -3.27
C PHE A 77 -11.06 1.02 -3.64
N GLU A 78 -11.41 0.06 -2.80
CA GLU A 78 -12.59 -0.81 -2.98
C GLU A 78 -13.92 -0.12 -2.66
N LEU A 79 -13.91 0.92 -1.82
CA LEU A 79 -15.13 1.61 -1.40
C LEU A 79 -15.78 2.37 -2.56
N LYS A 80 -17.12 2.42 -2.50
CA LYS A 80 -17.94 3.33 -3.31
C LYS A 80 -18.11 4.67 -2.59
N SER A 81 -18.47 5.71 -3.33
CA SER A 81 -18.77 7.03 -2.75
C SER A 81 -19.78 6.91 -1.61
N SER A 82 -19.52 7.61 -0.50
CA SER A 82 -20.36 7.60 0.70
C SER A 82 -20.48 6.24 1.42
N GLN A 83 -19.61 5.29 1.10
CA GLN A 83 -19.52 4.01 1.82
C GLN A 83 -18.45 4.08 2.92
N LEU A 84 -18.74 3.44 4.06
CA LEU A 84 -17.76 3.19 5.11
C LEU A 84 -17.08 1.82 4.92
N GLY A 85 -15.80 1.76 5.24
CA GLY A 85 -15.01 0.54 5.23
C GLY A 85 -14.22 0.34 6.51
N VAL A 86 -13.91 -0.91 6.81
CA VAL A 86 -13.01 -1.27 7.90
C VAL A 86 -11.76 -1.91 7.31
N ALA A 87 -10.60 -1.45 7.78
CA ALA A 87 -9.31 -2.08 7.49
C ALA A 87 -8.61 -2.42 8.81
N ALA A 88 -7.97 -3.59 8.84
CA ALA A 88 -7.19 -4.05 9.97
C ALA A 88 -5.76 -4.26 9.51
N GLU A 89 -4.80 -3.58 10.14
CA GLU A 89 -3.38 -3.73 9.86
C GLU A 89 -2.73 -4.61 10.91
N THR A 90 -2.06 -5.65 10.45
CA THR A 90 -1.39 -6.65 11.30
C THR A 90 0.12 -6.54 11.28
N SER A 91 0.67 -5.77 10.34
CA SER A 91 2.10 -5.49 10.19
C SER A 91 2.47 -4.19 10.91
N GLY A 92 3.63 -4.18 11.56
CA GLY A 92 4.08 -3.04 12.37
C GLY A 92 3.22 -2.82 13.60
N GLU A 93 2.89 -1.56 13.89
CA GLU A 93 1.91 -1.23 14.93
C GLU A 93 0.51 -1.68 14.50
N LYS A 94 -0.09 -2.62 15.26
CA LYS A 94 -1.40 -3.21 14.95
C LYS A 94 -2.52 -2.21 15.22
N ALA A 95 -3.24 -1.83 14.18
CA ALA A 95 -4.30 -0.83 14.26
C ALA A 95 -5.51 -1.21 13.40
N CYS A 96 -6.69 -0.73 13.80
CA CYS A 96 -7.93 -0.88 13.03
C CYS A 96 -8.46 0.50 12.66
N TYR A 97 -8.93 0.62 11.43
CA TYR A 97 -9.31 1.89 10.81
C TYR A 97 -10.75 1.80 10.31
N ILE A 98 -11.51 2.88 10.53
CA ILE A 98 -12.77 3.15 9.85
C ILE A 98 -12.48 4.19 8.78
N ILE A 99 -12.83 3.87 7.54
CA ILE A 99 -12.49 4.67 6.36
C ILE A 99 -13.78 5.18 5.75
N ALA A 100 -13.89 6.49 5.56
CA ALA A 100 -14.93 7.13 4.76
C ALA A 100 -14.32 7.63 3.45
N LEU A 101 -14.88 7.20 2.31
CA LEU A 101 -14.41 7.68 1.01
C LEU A 101 -15.06 9.04 0.69
N LEU A 102 -14.24 10.10 0.64
CA LEU A 102 -14.67 11.46 0.30
C LEU A 102 -14.74 11.68 -1.22
N ASP A 103 -13.63 11.42 -1.92
CA ASP A 103 -13.53 11.54 -3.37
C ASP A 103 -12.66 10.42 -3.96
N LYS A 104 -12.89 10.07 -5.23
CA LYS A 104 -12.12 9.06 -5.96
C LYS A 104 -11.92 9.48 -7.41
N LYS A 105 -10.67 9.74 -7.76
CA LYS A 105 -10.25 10.01 -9.14
C LYS A 105 -9.74 8.75 -9.82
N ALA A 106 -10.01 8.64 -11.12
CA ALA A 106 -9.41 7.60 -11.93
C ALA A 106 -7.89 7.84 -12.04
N ALA A 107 -7.11 6.76 -12.06
CA ALA A 107 -5.68 6.86 -12.27
C ALA A 107 -5.39 7.41 -13.67
N ASP A 108 -4.59 8.48 -13.76
CA ASP A 108 -4.07 8.95 -15.03
C ASP A 108 -2.99 7.98 -15.53
N LYS A 109 -3.24 7.37 -16.69
CA LYS A 109 -2.34 6.42 -17.35
C LYS A 109 -1.60 7.02 -18.53
N SER A 110 -1.86 8.28 -18.89
CA SER A 110 -1.35 8.92 -20.10
C SER A 110 0.18 8.86 -20.20
N THR A 111 0.86 9.23 -19.11
CA THR A 111 2.32 9.19 -19.01
C THR A 111 2.87 7.77 -19.10
N PHE A 112 2.22 6.81 -18.41
CA PHE A 112 2.64 5.42 -18.46
C PHE A 112 2.52 4.85 -19.88
N GLU A 113 1.39 5.05 -20.56
CA GLU A 113 1.20 4.51 -21.91
C GLU A 113 2.17 5.14 -22.91
N ARG A 114 2.48 6.44 -22.78
CA ARG A 114 3.50 7.12 -23.60
C ARG A 114 4.89 6.50 -23.40
N ASP A 115 5.26 6.22 -22.15
CA ASP A 115 6.62 5.80 -21.81
C ASP A 115 6.79 4.26 -21.81
N LYS A 116 5.69 3.52 -21.94
CA LYS A 116 5.61 2.05 -21.87
C LYS A 116 6.64 1.37 -22.76
N GLU A 117 6.69 1.73 -24.04
CA GLU A 117 7.65 1.13 -24.98
C GLU A 117 9.10 1.39 -24.58
N ASN A 118 9.40 2.59 -24.10
CA ASN A 118 10.75 2.96 -23.68
C ASN A 118 11.16 2.19 -22.42
N VAL A 119 10.25 2.04 -21.46
CA VAL A 119 10.47 1.23 -20.25
C VAL A 119 10.66 -0.25 -20.61
N THR A 120 9.82 -0.79 -21.51
CA THR A 120 9.95 -2.17 -21.98
C THR A 120 11.29 -2.41 -22.68
N LYS A 121 11.71 -1.51 -23.58
CA LYS A 121 13.02 -1.61 -24.27
C LYS A 121 14.17 -1.60 -23.27
N ARG A 122 14.16 -0.69 -22.29
CA ARG A 122 15.17 -0.65 -21.23
C ARG A 122 15.25 -1.94 -20.44
N TYR A 123 14.09 -2.45 -20.00
CA TYR A 123 14.05 -3.69 -19.23
C TYR A 123 14.53 -4.90 -20.05
N LEU A 124 14.17 -4.99 -21.33
CA LEU A 124 14.66 -6.04 -22.22
C LEU A 124 16.17 -5.97 -22.40
N TYR A 125 16.71 -4.76 -22.58
CA TYR A 125 18.14 -4.55 -22.71
C TYR A 125 18.89 -4.97 -21.44
N GLU A 126 18.42 -4.58 -20.25
CA GLU A 126 19.02 -5.01 -18.97
C GLU A 126 19.02 -6.55 -18.82
N LYS A 127 17.96 -7.22 -19.24
CA LYS A 127 17.88 -8.69 -19.24
C LYS A 127 18.86 -9.33 -20.22
N GLN A 128 19.00 -8.76 -21.42
CA GLN A 128 19.95 -9.24 -22.43
C GLN A 128 21.40 -9.08 -21.96
N GLU A 129 21.75 -7.92 -21.42
CA GLU A 129 23.09 -7.65 -20.88
C GLU A 129 23.44 -8.61 -19.73
N THR A 130 22.49 -8.82 -18.81
CA THR A 130 22.67 -9.78 -17.70
C THR A 130 22.93 -11.19 -18.23
N PHE A 131 22.13 -11.64 -19.20
CA PHE A 131 22.31 -12.95 -19.81
C PHE A 131 23.67 -13.09 -20.52
N LEU A 132 24.08 -12.08 -21.28
CA LEU A 132 25.37 -12.10 -21.99
C LEU A 132 26.54 -12.13 -21.01
N ALA A 133 26.48 -11.36 -19.93
CA ALA A 133 27.49 -11.35 -18.88
C ALA A 133 27.60 -12.72 -18.17
N ASP A 134 26.45 -13.32 -17.82
CA ASP A 134 26.41 -14.66 -17.21
C ASP A 134 26.98 -15.72 -18.17
N TRP A 135 26.62 -15.64 -19.45
CA TRP A 135 27.11 -16.57 -20.47
C TRP A 135 28.62 -16.43 -20.72
N GLN A 136 29.14 -15.19 -20.79
CA GLN A 136 30.56 -14.94 -20.92
C GLN A 136 31.34 -15.49 -19.72
N ASN A 137 30.84 -15.28 -18.50
CA ASN A 137 31.43 -15.82 -17.28
C ASN A 137 31.49 -17.36 -17.32
N ASP A 138 30.45 -18.02 -17.83
CA ASP A 138 30.39 -19.47 -17.96
C ASP A 138 31.45 -19.99 -18.96
N ILE A 139 31.54 -19.38 -20.14
CA ILE A 139 32.56 -19.71 -21.14
C ILE A 139 33.97 -19.53 -20.56
N SER A 140 34.24 -18.41 -19.90
CA SER A 140 35.56 -18.13 -19.31
C SER A 140 35.94 -19.16 -18.25
N ARG A 141 35.02 -19.57 -17.38
CA ARG A 141 35.26 -20.65 -16.41
C ARG A 141 35.60 -21.96 -17.10
N HIS A 142 34.87 -22.33 -18.14
CA HIS A 142 35.14 -23.56 -18.88
C HIS A 142 36.49 -23.51 -19.63
N MET A 143 36.90 -22.35 -20.14
CA MET A 143 38.20 -22.16 -20.77
C MET A 143 39.36 -22.25 -19.77
N GLU A 144 39.24 -21.62 -18.59
CA GLU A 144 40.26 -21.71 -17.52
C GLU A 144 40.47 -23.15 -17.04
N ILE A 145 39.39 -23.94 -16.94
CA ILE A 145 39.46 -25.36 -16.61
C ILE A 145 40.29 -26.09 -17.68
N TYR A 146 40.00 -25.89 -18.96
CA TYR A 146 40.69 -26.58 -20.05
C TYR A 146 42.20 -26.27 -20.10
N THR A 147 42.59 -25.02 -19.84
CA THR A 147 44.01 -24.61 -19.83
C THR A 147 44.81 -25.11 -18.62
N LYS A 148 44.16 -25.51 -17.52
CA LYS A 148 44.84 -26.05 -16.33
C LYS A 148 45.14 -27.55 -16.41
N PHE A 149 44.59 -28.25 -17.42
CA PHE A 149 44.78 -29.68 -17.64
C PHE A 149 45.61 -30.00 -18.90
N GLN A 150 46.26 -29.01 -19.50
CA GLN A 150 47.36 -29.18 -20.46
C GLN A 150 48.71 -28.94 -19.77
#